data_AF-A0A961WAR6-F1
#
_entry.id   AF-A0A961WAR6-F1
#
_cell.length_a   1.000
_cell.length_b   1.000
_cell.length_c   1.000
_cell.angle_alpha   90.00
_cell.angle_beta   90.00
_cell.angle_gamma   90.00
#
_symmetry.space_group_name_H-M   'P 1'
#
loop_
_entity.id
_entity.type
_entity.pdbx_description
1 polymer ?
#
loop_
_entity_poly.entity_id
_entity_poly.type
_entity_poly.pdbx_seq_one_letter_code
_entity_poly.pdbx_strand_id
1 'polypeptide(L)'
;MKLFVGLGNPGEKFAGNRHNVGFMAVERIAAHQGLPPWRKRFQAMVTEGQIGSEKILLIKPQTYYNEVGRAVGEAARFHKIALADIVVFHDEIDLAPAKIRVKTGGGSAGNNGLKSITQHLGADFVRVRVGVGHPGQKELVAGYVLHDFPRADALWLETMLDAIAAASPRLAAGDIERFQTDVAQRMSAVAPRSDDKNDGSAARAPGSTSRPGRPPSSARQPGGKPAAGRPDAAKSRRSAPSQRDLARKSAAPAPRKSAAKQPPAAPTSPVEPEPAPSTALADRLKRWLTGQRKDD
;
A
#
# COMPACT_ATOMS: atom_id res chain seq x y z
N MET A 1 -20.33 6.11 3.64
CA MET A 1 -19.42 5.48 4.62
C MET A 1 -18.30 4.83 3.85
N LYS A 2 -17.04 5.09 4.21
CA LYS A 2 -15.87 4.48 3.56
C LYS A 2 -15.14 3.52 4.50
N LEU A 3 -14.34 2.63 3.92
CA LEU A 3 -13.55 1.63 4.63
C LEU A 3 -12.05 1.89 4.43
N PHE A 4 -11.34 2.21 5.50
CA PHE A 4 -9.89 2.36 5.49
C PHE A 4 -9.25 1.10 6.08
N VAL A 5 -8.54 0.35 5.25
CA VAL A 5 -7.94 -0.94 5.57
C VAL A 5 -6.44 -0.79 5.74
N GLY A 6 -5.91 -1.10 6.92
CA GLY A 6 -4.48 -1.29 7.08
C GLY A 6 -4.11 -2.75 6.82
N LEU A 7 -3.16 -3.03 5.92
CA LEU A 7 -2.58 -4.37 5.80
C LEU A 7 -1.45 -4.58 6.82
N GLY A 8 -1.35 -5.82 7.32
CA GLY A 8 -0.37 -6.22 8.33
C GLY A 8 -0.66 -7.61 8.86
N ASN A 9 0.28 -8.15 9.65
CA ASN A 9 0.11 -9.37 10.42
C ASN A 9 -0.18 -9.05 11.90
N PRO A 10 -1.06 -9.83 12.57
CA PRO A 10 -1.36 -9.65 13.98
C PRO A 10 -0.25 -10.21 14.88
N GLY A 11 -0.04 -9.56 16.02
CA GLY A 11 0.93 -9.96 17.03
C GLY A 11 2.07 -8.97 17.19
N GLU A 12 2.54 -8.81 18.42
CA GLU A 12 3.52 -7.80 18.82
C GLU A 12 4.86 -7.95 18.08
N LYS A 13 5.27 -9.20 17.80
CA LYS A 13 6.48 -9.52 17.02
C LYS A 13 6.51 -8.99 15.60
N PHE A 14 5.37 -8.56 15.04
CA PHE A 14 5.30 -8.00 13.69
C PHE A 14 5.04 -6.50 13.70
N ALA A 15 4.85 -5.89 14.87
CA ALA A 15 4.41 -4.51 14.99
C ALA A 15 5.36 -3.52 14.27
N GLY A 16 6.66 -3.80 14.25
CA GLY A 16 7.68 -3.00 13.58
C GLY A 16 7.97 -3.38 12.13
N ASN A 17 7.38 -4.47 11.62
CA ASN A 17 7.69 -5.00 10.30
C ASN A 17 7.29 -4.03 9.18
N ARG A 18 8.04 -4.06 8.06
CA ARG A 18 7.67 -3.33 6.84
C ARG A 18 6.27 -3.68 6.35
N HIS A 19 5.89 -4.96 6.38
CA HIS A 19 4.53 -5.42 6.04
C HIS A 19 3.43 -4.84 6.93
N ASN A 20 3.77 -4.34 8.12
CA ASN A 20 2.81 -3.77 9.06
C ASN A 20 2.66 -2.25 8.91
N VAL A 21 3.30 -1.62 7.92
CA VAL A 21 3.16 -0.17 7.67
C VAL A 21 1.70 0.23 7.42
N GLY A 22 0.88 -0.67 6.86
CA GLY A 22 -0.56 -0.45 6.70
C GLY A 22 -1.28 -0.33 8.05
N PHE A 23 -0.96 -1.18 9.03
CA PHE A 23 -1.47 -1.07 10.40
C PHE A 23 -0.99 0.22 11.06
N MET A 24 0.30 0.54 10.96
CA MET A 24 0.87 1.76 11.52
C MET A 24 0.15 3.01 10.97
N ALA A 25 -0.16 3.03 9.67
CA ALA A 25 -0.88 4.14 9.03
C ALA A 25 -2.29 4.32 9.58
N VAL A 26 -3.08 3.24 9.68
CA VAL A 26 -4.47 3.34 10.20
C VAL A 26 -4.51 3.61 11.70
N GLU A 27 -3.52 3.16 12.46
CA GLU A 27 -3.35 3.51 13.87
C GLU A 27 -3.03 4.99 14.04
N ARG A 28 -2.10 5.53 13.24
CA ARG A 28 -1.78 6.96 13.27
C ARG A 28 -2.97 7.82 12.85
N ILE A 29 -3.73 7.40 11.83
CA ILE A 29 -4.99 8.07 11.45
C ILE A 29 -5.97 8.08 12.63
N ALA A 30 -6.21 6.93 13.26
CA ALA A 30 -7.15 6.84 14.38
C ALA A 30 -6.75 7.76 15.55
N ALA A 31 -5.46 7.75 15.91
CA ALA A 31 -4.94 8.60 16.98
C ALA A 31 -5.04 10.09 16.64
N HIS A 32 -4.61 10.48 15.43
CA HIS A 32 -4.63 11.88 15.00
C HIS A 32 -6.05 12.45 14.89
N GLN A 33 -7.01 11.64 14.45
CA GLN A 33 -8.41 12.05 14.29
C GLN A 33 -9.22 11.88 15.59
N GLY A 34 -8.60 11.44 16.70
CA GLY A 34 -9.27 11.27 17.98
C GLY A 34 -10.39 10.23 17.96
N LEU A 35 -10.22 9.15 17.20
CA LEU A 35 -11.25 8.12 17.07
C LEU A 35 -11.37 7.25 18.33
N PRO A 36 -12.54 6.64 18.57
CA PRO A 36 -12.76 5.78 19.72
C PRO A 36 -11.77 4.59 19.79
N PRO A 37 -11.65 3.95 20.97
CA PRO A 37 -10.84 2.74 21.13
C PRO A 37 -11.23 1.63 20.14
N TRP A 38 -10.22 0.86 19.74
CA TRP A 38 -10.40 -0.27 18.83
C TRP A 38 -11.18 -1.40 19.51
N ARG A 39 -12.12 -2.00 18.77
CA ARG A 39 -12.92 -3.16 19.21
C ARG A 39 -12.76 -4.34 18.26
N LYS A 40 -12.94 -5.57 18.77
CA LYS A 40 -12.89 -6.78 17.94
C LYS A 40 -14.18 -6.95 17.15
N ARG A 41 -14.09 -7.07 15.82
CA ARG A 41 -15.21 -7.37 14.91
C ARG A 41 -14.68 -7.82 13.54
N PHE A 42 -15.43 -8.65 12.82
CA PHE A 42 -15.07 -9.09 11.45
C PHE A 42 -13.69 -9.75 11.35
N GLN A 43 -13.30 -10.53 12.37
CA GLN A 43 -11.95 -11.10 12.49
C GLN A 43 -10.84 -10.03 12.44
N ALA A 44 -11.14 -8.82 12.92
CA ALA A 44 -10.31 -7.65 12.86
C ALA A 44 -10.43 -6.80 14.14
N MET A 45 -9.50 -5.87 14.30
CA MET A 45 -9.70 -4.71 15.18
C MET A 45 -10.30 -3.60 14.33
N VAL A 46 -11.37 -2.98 14.80
CA VAL A 46 -12.05 -1.88 14.11
C VAL A 46 -12.24 -0.68 15.02
N THR A 47 -12.20 0.50 14.44
CA THR A 47 -12.72 1.73 15.05
C THR A 47 -13.49 2.51 13.99
N GLU A 48 -14.54 3.22 14.40
CA GLU A 48 -15.35 4.02 13.48
C GLU A 48 -15.53 5.42 14.04
N GLY A 49 -15.59 6.40 13.14
CA GLY A 49 -15.93 7.76 13.50
C GLY A 49 -15.98 8.66 12.28
N GLN A 50 -15.97 9.95 12.55
CA GLN A 50 -16.14 10.99 11.55
C GLN A 50 -14.76 11.57 11.19
N ILE A 51 -14.39 11.54 9.91
CA ILE A 51 -13.20 12.22 9.40
C ILE A 51 -13.65 13.22 8.33
N GLY A 52 -13.59 14.51 8.66
CA GLY A 52 -14.25 15.55 7.85
C GLY A 52 -15.77 15.35 7.80
N SER A 53 -16.36 15.37 6.61
CA SER A 53 -17.80 15.12 6.40
C SER A 53 -18.16 13.65 6.21
N GLU A 54 -17.19 12.74 6.20
CA GLU A 54 -17.42 11.32 5.94
C GLU A 54 -17.33 10.44 7.19
N LYS A 55 -18.26 9.49 7.29
CA LYS A 55 -18.17 8.39 8.25
C LYS A 55 -17.20 7.33 7.74
N ILE A 56 -16.12 7.09 8.49
CA ILE A 56 -15.05 6.16 8.13
C ILE A 56 -15.00 4.99 9.13
N LEU A 57 -14.90 3.78 8.59
CA LEU A 57 -14.55 2.57 9.34
C LEU A 57 -13.07 2.27 9.09
N LEU A 58 -12.24 2.30 10.13
CA LEU A 58 -10.87 1.79 10.07
C LEU A 58 -10.86 0.34 10.50
N ILE A 59 -10.11 -0.49 9.76
CA ILE A 59 -9.98 -1.92 10.02
C ILE A 59 -8.52 -2.36 9.96
N LYS A 60 -8.14 -3.15 10.96
CA LYS A 60 -6.90 -3.92 11.02
C LYS A 60 -7.23 -5.41 11.11
N PRO A 61 -7.28 -6.13 9.99
CA PRO A 61 -7.50 -7.58 9.97
C PRO A 61 -6.62 -8.29 11.00
N GLN A 62 -7.19 -9.17 11.81
CA GLN A 62 -6.44 -10.01 12.75
C GLN A 62 -6.25 -11.43 12.18
N THR A 63 -6.27 -11.54 10.86
CA THR A 63 -5.93 -12.73 10.07
C THR A 63 -4.46 -12.66 9.66
N TYR A 64 -3.91 -13.73 9.09
CA TYR A 64 -2.61 -13.64 8.41
C TYR A 64 -2.70 -12.79 7.14
N TYR A 65 -1.56 -12.25 6.71
CA TYR A 65 -1.46 -11.29 5.61
C TYR A 65 -2.09 -11.80 4.29
N ASN A 66 -2.00 -13.10 4.00
CA ASN A 66 -2.59 -13.74 2.83
C ASN A 66 -4.11 -13.98 2.93
N GLU A 67 -4.71 -13.79 4.10
CA GLU A 67 -6.13 -14.01 4.39
C GLU A 67 -6.91 -12.73 4.71
N VAL A 68 -6.25 -11.56 4.67
CA VAL A 68 -6.87 -10.26 4.98
C VAL A 68 -8.14 -9.97 4.18
N GLY A 69 -8.29 -10.53 2.97
CA GLY A 69 -9.49 -10.40 2.15
C GLY A 69 -10.75 -10.97 2.80
N ARG A 70 -10.62 -11.96 3.70
CA ARG A 70 -11.75 -12.53 4.45
C ARG A 70 -12.35 -11.49 5.40
N ALA A 71 -11.53 -10.88 6.24
CA ALA A 71 -11.94 -9.85 7.20
C ALA A 71 -12.47 -8.60 6.51
N VAL A 72 -11.77 -8.11 5.47
CA VAL A 72 -12.19 -6.94 4.70
C VAL A 72 -13.51 -7.21 3.97
N GLY A 73 -13.65 -8.40 3.38
CA GLY A 73 -14.87 -8.80 2.69
C GLY A 73 -16.08 -8.93 3.62
N GLU A 74 -15.89 -9.42 4.83
CA GLU A 74 -16.94 -9.47 5.84
C GLU A 74 -17.41 -8.06 6.24
N ALA A 75 -16.47 -7.16 6.55
CA ALA A 75 -16.78 -5.78 6.93
C ALA A 75 -17.48 -5.00 5.80
N ALA A 76 -16.99 -5.12 4.57
CA ALA A 76 -17.56 -4.45 3.40
C ALA A 76 -18.99 -4.91 3.11
N ARG A 77 -19.27 -6.22 3.16
CA ARG A 77 -20.62 -6.76 2.96
C ARG A 77 -21.57 -6.36 4.08
N PHE A 78 -21.13 -6.42 5.33
CA PHE A 78 -21.95 -6.05 6.49
C PHE A 78 -22.42 -4.58 6.42
N HIS A 79 -21.50 -3.68 6.09
CA HIS A 79 -21.77 -2.24 5.99
C HIS A 79 -22.25 -1.79 4.60
N LYS A 80 -22.37 -2.72 3.64
CA LYS A 80 -22.76 -2.43 2.24
C LYS A 80 -21.85 -1.38 1.58
N ILE A 81 -20.56 -1.45 1.86
CA ILE A 81 -19.56 -0.51 1.34
C ILE A 81 -19.21 -0.91 -0.09
N ALA A 82 -19.31 0.03 -1.03
CA ALA A 82 -18.94 -0.19 -2.42
C ALA A 82 -17.41 -0.32 -2.57
N LEU A 83 -16.94 -1.04 -3.58
CA LEU A 83 -15.51 -1.28 -3.78
C LEU A 83 -14.71 0.02 -3.96
N ALA A 84 -15.30 1.02 -4.62
CA ALA A 84 -14.71 2.35 -4.82
C ALA A 84 -14.55 3.15 -3.52
N ASP A 85 -15.28 2.80 -2.46
CA ASP A 85 -15.22 3.43 -1.13
C ASP A 85 -14.24 2.71 -0.18
N ILE A 86 -13.49 1.72 -0.68
CA ILE A 86 -12.45 1.01 0.07
C ILE A 86 -11.09 1.63 -0.26
N VAL A 87 -10.36 2.02 0.77
CA VAL A 87 -9.00 2.53 0.70
C VAL A 87 -8.08 1.58 1.47
N VAL A 88 -7.08 1.01 0.79
CA VAL A 88 -6.16 0.03 1.37
C VAL A 88 -4.76 0.64 1.50
N PHE A 89 -4.24 0.66 2.72
CA PHE A 89 -2.88 1.08 3.06
C PHE A 89 -1.99 -0.16 3.14
N HIS A 90 -0.92 -0.18 2.35
CA HIS A 90 0.00 -1.31 2.31
C HIS A 90 1.43 -0.88 1.97
N ASP A 91 2.37 -1.75 2.28
CA ASP A 91 3.76 -1.62 1.87
C ASP A 91 3.94 -1.91 0.38
N GLU A 92 4.83 -1.15 -0.22
CA GLU A 92 5.18 -1.23 -1.63
C GLU A 92 6.69 -1.29 -1.80
N ILE A 93 7.17 -2.41 -2.33
CA ILE A 93 8.60 -2.67 -2.52
C ILE A 93 9.15 -2.00 -3.77
N ASP A 94 8.28 -1.76 -4.78
CA ASP A 94 8.69 -1.12 -6.04
C ASP A 94 8.89 0.40 -5.88
N LEU A 95 8.44 0.97 -4.76
CA LEU A 95 8.61 2.38 -4.44
C LEU A 95 9.80 2.57 -3.51
N ALA A 96 10.61 3.59 -3.81
CA ALA A 96 11.69 3.99 -2.93
C ALA A 96 11.18 4.33 -1.52
N PRO A 97 11.99 4.09 -0.47
CA PRO A 97 11.65 4.50 0.89
C PRO A 97 11.20 5.96 0.96
N ALA A 98 10.28 6.26 1.86
CA ALA A 98 9.69 7.60 2.03
C ALA A 98 8.93 8.16 0.81
N LYS A 99 8.59 7.33 -0.19
CA LYS A 99 7.68 7.71 -1.28
C LYS A 99 6.29 7.13 -1.07
N ILE A 100 5.27 7.89 -1.41
CA ILE A 100 3.88 7.45 -1.41
C ILE A 100 3.28 7.61 -2.80
N ARG A 101 2.44 6.67 -3.21
CA ARG A 101 1.61 6.81 -4.41
C ARG A 101 0.21 6.30 -4.11
N VAL A 102 -0.78 6.98 -4.64
CA VAL A 102 -2.17 6.51 -4.58
C VAL A 102 -2.64 6.11 -5.97
N LYS A 103 -3.28 4.95 -6.05
CA LYS A 103 -3.81 4.41 -7.31
C LYS A 103 -5.14 3.71 -7.07
N THR A 104 -6.08 3.87 -7.98
CA THR A 104 -7.31 3.06 -8.02
C THR A 104 -7.10 1.86 -8.93
N GLY A 105 -7.51 0.67 -8.49
CA GLY A 105 -7.40 -0.54 -9.30
C GLY A 105 -5.98 -1.10 -9.44
N GLY A 106 -5.81 -2.00 -10.42
CA GLY A 106 -4.51 -2.57 -10.81
C GLY A 106 -4.23 -3.99 -10.27
N GLY A 107 -3.07 -4.55 -10.64
CA GLY A 107 -2.63 -5.88 -10.18
C GLY A 107 -2.07 -5.86 -8.76
N SER A 108 -1.86 -7.04 -8.16
CA SER A 108 -1.32 -7.15 -6.79
C SER A 108 0.19 -6.89 -6.69
N ALA A 109 0.92 -6.81 -7.81
CA ALA A 109 2.38 -6.64 -7.84
C ALA A 109 3.14 -7.63 -6.93
N GLY A 110 2.61 -8.85 -6.75
CA GLY A 110 3.19 -9.84 -5.84
C GLY A 110 2.82 -9.68 -4.36
N ASN A 111 2.12 -8.62 -3.97
CA ASN A 111 1.64 -8.42 -2.60
C ASN A 111 0.48 -9.41 -2.30
N ASN A 112 0.72 -10.31 -1.34
CA ASN A 112 -0.22 -11.37 -0.97
C ASN A 112 -1.51 -10.85 -0.31
N GLY A 113 -1.45 -9.72 0.39
CA GLY A 113 -2.63 -9.11 1.00
C GLY A 113 -3.56 -8.48 -0.04
N LEU A 114 -2.99 -7.75 -1.01
CA LEU A 114 -3.76 -7.25 -2.15
C LEU A 114 -4.37 -8.38 -2.98
N LYS A 115 -3.63 -9.48 -3.19
CA LYS A 115 -4.13 -10.68 -3.86
C LYS A 115 -5.35 -11.24 -3.10
N SER A 116 -5.26 -11.33 -1.78
CA SER A 116 -6.36 -11.80 -0.91
C SER A 116 -7.61 -10.93 -1.05
N ILE A 117 -7.49 -9.60 -0.97
CA ILE A 117 -8.63 -8.68 -1.13
C ILE A 117 -9.24 -8.83 -2.52
N THR A 118 -8.40 -8.85 -3.55
CA THR A 118 -8.85 -8.96 -4.95
C THR A 118 -9.67 -10.22 -5.19
N GLN A 119 -9.27 -11.35 -4.59
CA GLN A 119 -10.01 -12.61 -4.69
C GLN A 119 -11.40 -12.56 -4.04
N HIS A 120 -11.59 -11.75 -2.99
CA HIS A 120 -12.84 -11.70 -2.23
C HIS A 120 -13.81 -10.61 -2.71
N LEU A 121 -13.28 -9.51 -3.25
CA LEU A 121 -14.03 -8.29 -3.51
C LEU A 121 -13.84 -7.71 -4.93
N GLY A 122 -12.79 -8.10 -5.65
CA GLY A 122 -12.38 -7.46 -6.91
C GLY A 122 -11.24 -6.45 -6.73
N ALA A 123 -10.75 -5.88 -7.84
CA ALA A 123 -9.51 -5.12 -7.87
C ALA A 123 -9.69 -3.59 -7.74
N ASP A 124 -10.89 -3.06 -7.99
CA ASP A 124 -11.17 -1.63 -8.23
C ASP A 124 -11.36 -0.79 -6.96
N PHE A 125 -10.50 -1.02 -5.96
CA PHE A 125 -10.40 -0.22 -4.74
C PHE A 125 -9.20 0.74 -4.79
N VAL A 126 -9.22 1.76 -3.94
CA VAL A 126 -8.13 2.74 -3.81
C VAL A 126 -6.99 2.13 -2.99
N ARG A 127 -5.75 2.33 -3.44
CA ARG A 127 -4.54 1.78 -2.83
C ARG A 127 -3.58 2.91 -2.49
N VAL A 128 -3.28 3.04 -1.21
CA VAL A 128 -2.24 3.91 -0.68
C VAL A 128 -0.97 3.08 -0.55
N ARG A 129 -0.09 3.23 -1.53
CA ARG A 129 1.16 2.48 -1.67
C ARG A 129 2.26 3.23 -0.91
N VAL A 130 2.71 2.65 0.19
CA VAL A 130 3.78 3.21 1.03
C VAL A 130 5.10 2.55 0.67
N GLY A 131 6.02 3.33 0.12
CA GLY A 131 7.32 2.85 -0.33
C GLY A 131 8.20 2.42 0.84
N VAL A 132 8.55 1.14 0.86
CA VAL A 132 9.47 0.55 1.85
C VAL A 132 10.81 0.17 1.24
N GLY A 133 10.95 0.26 -0.09
CA GLY A 133 12.15 -0.13 -0.83
C GLY A 133 12.22 -1.61 -1.21
N HIS A 134 13.22 -1.97 -2.01
CA HIS A 134 13.42 -3.31 -2.53
C HIS A 134 14.79 -3.87 -2.09
N PRO A 135 14.90 -5.15 -1.68
CA PRO A 135 16.17 -5.77 -1.28
C PRO A 135 17.10 -6.13 -2.46
N GLY A 136 16.90 -5.51 -3.63
CA GLY A 136 17.58 -5.86 -4.89
C GLY A 136 17.15 -7.20 -5.52
N GLN A 137 17.17 -8.30 -4.76
CA GLN A 137 16.88 -9.65 -5.25
C GLN A 137 15.48 -10.12 -4.86
N LYS A 138 14.78 -10.78 -5.78
CA LYS A 138 13.38 -11.21 -5.60
C LYS A 138 13.22 -12.23 -4.49
N GLU A 139 14.21 -13.10 -4.33
CA GLU A 139 14.23 -14.21 -3.37
C GLU A 139 14.30 -13.69 -1.92
N LEU A 140 14.85 -12.49 -1.72
CA LEU A 140 15.00 -11.85 -0.42
C LEU A 140 13.76 -11.07 0.02
N VAL A 141 12.80 -10.85 -0.88
CA VAL A 141 11.61 -10.01 -0.62
C VAL A 141 10.81 -10.55 0.57
N ALA A 142 10.58 -11.86 0.64
CA ALA A 142 9.79 -12.47 1.71
C ALA A 142 10.40 -12.24 3.10
N GLY A 143 11.72 -12.29 3.23
CA GLY A 143 12.41 -11.95 4.48
C GLY A 143 12.40 -10.46 4.74
N TYR A 144 12.74 -9.65 3.73
CA TYR A 144 12.84 -8.20 3.82
C TYR A 144 11.59 -7.54 4.40
N VAL A 145 10.41 -7.91 3.89
CA VAL A 145 9.14 -7.33 4.31
C VAL A 145 8.70 -7.78 5.72
N LEU A 146 9.24 -8.90 6.20
CA LEU A 146 9.01 -9.43 7.54
C LEU A 146 10.05 -8.97 8.57
N HIS A 147 11.01 -8.14 8.16
CA HIS A 147 11.93 -7.48 9.08
C HIS A 147 11.41 -6.11 9.51
N ASP A 148 11.76 -5.74 10.74
CA ASP A 148 11.50 -4.42 11.30
C ASP A 148 12.16 -3.31 10.48
N PHE A 149 11.58 -2.11 10.55
CA PHE A 149 12.25 -0.90 10.08
C PHE A 149 13.53 -0.65 10.89
N PRO A 150 14.67 -0.38 10.23
CA PRO A 150 15.88 0.02 10.92
C PRO A 150 15.68 1.37 11.59
N ARG A 151 16.45 1.65 12.65
CA ARG A 151 16.39 2.93 13.37
C ARG A 151 16.65 4.15 12.47
N ALA A 152 17.44 3.99 11.40
CA ALA A 152 17.69 5.03 10.41
C ALA A 152 16.41 5.46 9.66
N ASP A 153 15.42 4.58 9.56
CA ASP A 153 14.16 4.84 8.88
C ASP A 153 13.12 5.54 9.78
N ALA A 154 13.34 5.56 11.09
CA ALA A 154 12.36 6.05 12.06
C ALA A 154 11.89 7.48 11.76
N LEU A 155 12.82 8.40 11.45
CA LEU A 155 12.48 9.80 11.21
C LEU A 155 11.53 9.97 10.01
N TRP A 156 11.86 9.36 8.86
CA TRP A 156 11.02 9.49 7.68
C TRP A 156 9.71 8.71 7.83
N LEU A 157 9.74 7.56 8.50
CA LEU A 157 8.56 6.73 8.72
C LEU A 157 7.54 7.47 9.60
N GLU A 158 7.96 7.98 10.76
CA GLU A 158 7.13 8.75 11.67
C GLU A 158 6.52 9.98 10.97
N THR A 159 7.35 10.74 10.26
CA THR A 159 6.91 11.89 9.46
C THR A 159 5.85 11.49 8.42
N MET A 160 6.07 10.36 7.73
CA MET A 160 5.14 9.88 6.73
C MET A 160 3.81 9.45 7.34
N LEU A 161 3.83 8.74 8.45
CA LEU A 161 2.63 8.33 9.16
C LEU A 161 1.83 9.55 9.64
N ASP A 162 2.50 10.56 10.19
CA ASP A 162 1.88 11.83 10.58
C ASP A 162 1.30 12.58 9.38
N ALA A 163 2.02 12.60 8.26
CA ALA A 163 1.55 13.23 7.04
C ALA A 163 0.31 12.54 6.48
N ILE A 164 0.30 11.21 6.44
CA ILE A 164 -0.86 10.41 6.03
C ILE A 164 -2.05 10.70 6.94
N ALA A 165 -1.84 10.73 8.25
CA ALA A 165 -2.90 10.96 9.22
C ALA A 165 -3.50 12.36 9.14
N ALA A 166 -2.65 13.38 9.00
CA ALA A 166 -3.10 14.75 8.81
C ALA A 166 -3.82 14.96 7.47
N ALA A 167 -3.40 14.27 6.40
CA ALA A 167 -4.02 14.35 5.08
C ALA A 167 -5.23 13.42 4.90
N SER A 168 -5.51 12.52 5.87
CA SER A 168 -6.62 11.55 5.77
C SER A 168 -8.01 12.14 5.50
N PRO A 169 -8.38 13.39 5.90
CA PRO A 169 -9.63 14.00 5.48
C PRO A 169 -9.75 14.20 3.96
N ARG A 170 -8.62 14.37 3.24
CA ARG A 170 -8.61 14.44 1.77
C ARG A 170 -9.01 13.10 1.15
N LEU A 171 -8.46 11.99 1.65
CA LEU A 171 -8.85 10.65 1.22
C LEU A 171 -10.31 10.36 1.55
N ALA A 172 -10.78 10.79 2.72
CA ALA A 172 -12.17 10.65 3.11
C ALA A 172 -13.08 11.35 2.09
N ALA A 173 -12.77 12.60 1.72
CA ALA A 173 -13.48 13.35 0.68
C ALA A 173 -13.31 12.80 -0.76
N GLY A 174 -12.40 11.83 -0.99
CA GLY A 174 -12.08 11.31 -2.32
C GLY A 174 -11.09 12.15 -3.13
N ASP A 175 -10.48 13.17 -2.50
CA ASP A 175 -9.49 14.05 -3.12
C ASP A 175 -8.08 13.42 -3.04
N ILE A 176 -7.84 12.46 -3.94
CA ILE A 176 -6.61 11.68 -4.00
C ILE A 176 -5.39 12.54 -4.41
N GLU A 177 -5.61 13.51 -5.29
CA GLU A 177 -4.53 14.38 -5.79
C GLU A 177 -4.03 15.32 -4.69
N ARG A 178 -4.96 15.94 -3.95
CA ARG A 178 -4.60 16.79 -2.83
C ARG A 178 -3.99 16.00 -1.68
N PHE A 179 -4.49 14.80 -1.39
CA PHE A 179 -3.86 13.91 -0.42
C PHE A 179 -2.37 13.69 -0.74
N GLN A 180 -2.05 13.31 -1.98
CA GLN A 180 -0.66 13.07 -2.37
C GLN A 180 0.19 14.34 -2.29
N THR A 181 -0.37 15.49 -2.67
CA THR A 181 0.30 16.78 -2.59
C THR A 181 0.61 17.17 -1.13
N ASP A 182 -0.39 17.11 -0.25
CA ASP A 182 -0.26 17.47 1.16
C ASP A 182 0.76 16.55 1.87
N VAL A 183 0.78 15.24 1.55
CA VAL A 183 1.79 14.32 2.08
C VAL A 183 3.18 14.64 1.54
N ALA A 184 3.33 14.87 0.23
CA ALA A 184 4.61 15.19 -0.39
C ALA A 184 5.23 16.49 0.16
N GLN A 185 4.40 17.51 0.42
CA GLN A 185 4.86 18.77 1.02
C GLN A 185 5.43 18.56 2.42
N ARG A 186 4.75 17.76 3.26
CA ARG A 186 5.23 17.42 4.61
C ARG A 186 6.53 16.60 4.57
N MET A 187 6.62 15.65 3.65
CA MET A 187 7.83 14.83 3.48
C MET A 187 9.03 15.64 2.96
N SER A 188 8.79 16.69 2.17
CA SER A 188 9.86 17.55 1.63
C SER A 188 10.60 18.34 2.73
N ALA A 189 9.98 18.54 3.90
CA ALA A 189 10.63 19.16 5.04
C ALA A 189 11.66 18.25 5.74
N VAL A 190 11.59 16.93 5.49
CA VAL A 190 12.41 15.89 6.16
C VAL A 190 13.36 15.18 5.19
N ALA A 191 13.18 15.36 3.88
CA ALA A 191 14.12 14.85 2.89
C ALA A 191 15.51 15.49 3.10
N PRO A 192 16.61 14.71 3.07
CA PRO A 192 17.94 15.28 3.06
C PRO A 192 18.05 16.21 1.84
N ARG A 193 18.32 17.50 2.08
CA ARG A 193 18.63 18.46 1.02
C ARG A 193 19.85 17.94 0.28
N SER A 194 19.71 17.70 -1.02
CA SER A 194 20.83 17.36 -1.87
C SER A 194 21.45 18.66 -2.40
N ASP A 195 22.02 19.45 -1.50
CA ASP A 195 22.79 20.64 -1.85
C ASP A 195 24.24 20.43 -1.40
N ASP A 196 25.05 19.88 -2.31
CA ASP A 196 26.36 20.46 -2.66
C ASP A 196 27.02 19.64 -3.79
N LYS A 197 26.62 19.95 -5.02
CA LYS A 197 27.53 19.95 -6.17
C LYS A 197 27.24 21.21 -6.96
N ASN A 198 28.08 22.23 -6.80
CA ASN A 198 28.78 22.92 -7.89
C ASN A 198 29.34 24.27 -7.43
N ASP A 199 30.51 24.28 -6.80
CA ASP A 199 31.43 25.42 -6.81
C ASP A 199 32.66 25.06 -7.65
N GLY A 200 32.43 24.99 -8.97
CA GLY A 200 33.50 25.21 -9.94
C GLY A 200 34.15 26.57 -9.64
N SER A 201 35.35 26.54 -9.06
CA SER A 201 36.14 27.71 -8.75
C SER A 201 36.62 28.37 -10.05
N ALA A 202 35.83 29.31 -10.55
CA ALA A 202 36.31 30.33 -11.47
C ALA A 202 37.16 31.34 -10.69
N ALA A 203 38.42 30.97 -10.41
CA ALA A 203 39.43 31.91 -9.95
C ALA A 203 39.88 32.77 -11.14
N ARG A 204 39.44 34.03 -11.15
CA ARG A 204 39.90 35.07 -12.06
C ARG A 204 41.13 35.75 -11.44
N ALA A 205 42.25 35.75 -12.16
CA ALA A 205 43.36 36.68 -11.93
C ALA A 205 43.79 37.32 -13.28
N PRO A 206 44.29 38.57 -13.28
CA PRO A 206 44.36 39.42 -14.47
C PRO A 206 45.78 39.50 -15.06
N GLY A 207 45.92 39.81 -16.35
CA GLY A 207 47.18 40.33 -16.88
C GLY A 207 47.42 40.25 -18.39
N SER A 208 47.56 41.44 -18.99
CA SER A 208 48.38 41.78 -20.18
C SER A 208 47.81 41.57 -21.61
N THR A 209 47.35 42.70 -22.17
CA THR A 209 47.79 43.30 -23.45
C THR A 209 48.15 42.41 -24.65
N SER A 210 47.33 42.46 -25.70
CA SER A 210 47.65 43.11 -27.00
C SER A 210 46.68 42.68 -28.12
N ARG A 211 46.34 43.63 -29.00
CA ARG A 211 45.67 43.50 -30.31
C ARG A 211 46.65 44.12 -31.34
N PRO A 212 46.47 44.03 -32.67
CA PRO A 212 45.55 43.22 -33.48
C PRO A 212 46.23 42.55 -34.71
N GLY A 213 45.53 41.67 -35.42
CA GLY A 213 45.90 41.22 -36.77
C GLY A 213 44.71 40.65 -37.54
N ARG A 214 44.36 41.26 -38.67
CA ARG A 214 43.28 40.86 -39.61
C ARG A 214 43.94 40.42 -40.94
N PRO A 215 43.19 39.93 -41.94
CA PRO A 215 43.05 38.55 -42.42
C PRO A 215 43.84 38.28 -43.74
N PRO A 216 43.60 37.16 -44.47
CA PRO A 216 42.66 37.31 -45.59
C PRO A 216 41.74 36.11 -45.93
N SER A 217 40.74 36.49 -46.73
CA SER A 217 39.68 35.77 -47.46
C SER A 217 40.15 34.77 -48.53
N SER A 218 39.39 33.69 -48.76
CA SER A 218 38.83 33.20 -50.05
C SER A 218 38.28 31.76 -49.85
N ALA A 219 37.28 31.18 -50.51
CA ALA A 219 36.29 31.52 -51.54
C ALA A 219 35.09 30.53 -51.33
N ARG A 220 33.82 30.97 -51.36
CA ARG A 220 32.83 30.81 -52.47
C ARG A 220 32.70 29.36 -53.02
N GLN A 221 31.73 28.54 -52.57
CA GLN A 221 30.34 28.29 -53.11
C GLN A 221 30.29 27.56 -54.47
N PRO A 222 29.14 26.99 -54.95
CA PRO A 222 27.90 26.51 -54.30
C PRO A 222 27.25 25.24 -54.97
N GLY A 223 26.05 24.85 -54.49
CA GLY A 223 25.00 24.21 -55.30
C GLY A 223 24.78 22.71 -55.06
N GLY A 224 23.56 22.16 -54.96
CA GLY A 224 22.22 22.70 -55.19
C GLY A 224 21.14 21.76 -54.64
N LYS A 225 19.94 22.32 -54.44
CA LYS A 225 18.69 21.69 -53.98
C LYS A 225 17.92 21.02 -55.18
N PRO A 226 16.58 20.81 -55.14
CA PRO A 226 15.87 19.57 -54.75
C PRO A 226 14.87 19.10 -55.85
N ALA A 227 14.04 18.08 -55.60
CA ALA A 227 12.65 17.86 -56.13
C ALA A 227 12.34 16.34 -56.13
N ALA A 228 11.31 15.85 -55.43
CA ALA A 228 9.89 15.73 -55.82
C ALA A 228 9.62 14.65 -56.90
N GLY A 229 8.76 13.67 -56.57
CA GLY A 229 8.20 12.69 -57.51
C GLY A 229 7.48 11.50 -56.84
N ARG A 230 6.15 11.53 -56.83
CA ARG A 230 5.24 10.35 -56.88
C ARG A 230 5.00 10.01 -58.38
N PRO A 231 4.35 8.91 -58.82
CA PRO A 231 3.49 7.94 -58.10
C PRO A 231 3.68 6.45 -58.50
N ASP A 232 2.80 5.60 -57.93
CA ASP A 232 2.10 4.43 -58.51
C ASP A 232 2.29 3.00 -57.98
N ALA A 233 1.11 2.45 -57.61
CA ALA A 233 0.56 1.09 -57.72
C ALA A 233 1.31 -0.16 -57.19
N ALA A 234 0.69 -0.88 -56.23
CA ALA A 234 -0.07 -2.11 -56.50
C ALA A 234 -0.37 -2.97 -55.24
N LYS A 235 -1.68 -3.28 -55.08
CA LYS A 235 -2.30 -4.54 -54.62
C LYS A 235 -1.66 -5.35 -53.46
N SER A 236 -2.36 -5.39 -52.33
CA SER A 236 -2.64 -6.65 -51.60
C SER A 236 -3.89 -6.48 -50.73
N ARG A 237 -5.01 -7.06 -51.19
CA ARG A 237 -6.24 -7.25 -50.41
C ARG A 237 -6.11 -8.59 -49.69
N ARG A 238 -6.24 -8.61 -48.37
CA ARG A 238 -6.65 -9.80 -47.61
C ARG A 238 -7.84 -9.45 -46.74
N SER A 239 -8.95 -10.09 -47.07
CA SER A 239 -10.28 -9.91 -46.51
C SER A 239 -10.38 -10.55 -45.12
N ALA A 240 -11.09 -9.88 -44.21
CA ALA A 240 -11.53 -10.43 -42.93
C ALA A 240 -12.71 -11.41 -43.14
N PRO A 241 -12.85 -12.49 -42.34
CA PRO A 241 -14.04 -13.33 -42.37
C PRO A 241 -15.21 -12.71 -41.59
N SER A 242 -16.39 -12.73 -42.21
CA SER A 242 -17.64 -12.15 -41.70
C SER A 242 -18.39 -13.04 -40.69
N GLN A 243 -19.19 -12.39 -39.85
CA GLN A 243 -19.99 -12.91 -38.73
C GLN A 243 -21.18 -13.84 -39.09
N ARG A 244 -20.98 -14.89 -39.88
CA ARG A 244 -22.02 -15.93 -40.07
C ARG A 244 -21.39 -17.31 -40.20
N ASP A 245 -20.81 -17.82 -39.11
CA ASP A 245 -20.42 -19.25 -39.03
C ASP A 245 -20.20 -19.76 -37.59
N LEU A 246 -20.90 -19.21 -36.59
CA LEU A 246 -20.88 -19.73 -35.20
C LEU A 246 -22.29 -19.69 -34.58
N ALA A 247 -23.26 -20.31 -35.26
CA ALA A 247 -24.59 -20.56 -34.72
C ALA A 247 -25.12 -21.91 -35.19
N ARG A 248 -24.59 -23.01 -34.63
CA ARG A 248 -25.27 -24.30 -34.45
C ARG A 248 -24.35 -25.32 -33.77
N LYS A 249 -24.54 -25.49 -32.46
CA LYS A 249 -24.33 -26.72 -31.66
C LYS A 249 -24.78 -26.39 -30.23
N SER A 250 -26.08 -26.26 -29.98
CA SER A 250 -26.97 -27.32 -29.45
C SER A 250 -26.52 -27.96 -28.13
N ALA A 251 -27.26 -27.57 -27.07
CA ALA A 251 -27.75 -28.37 -25.95
C ALA A 251 -26.76 -28.90 -24.88
N ALA A 252 -27.07 -28.51 -23.64
CA ALA A 252 -26.53 -28.99 -22.38
C ALA A 252 -26.83 -30.48 -22.10
N PRO A 253 -26.08 -31.10 -21.18
CA PRO A 253 -26.76 -31.84 -20.11
C PRO A 253 -26.16 -31.58 -18.71
N ALA A 254 -27.03 -31.54 -17.70
CA ALA A 254 -26.71 -31.72 -16.28
C ALA A 254 -27.72 -32.75 -15.69
N PRO A 255 -27.50 -33.36 -14.51
CA PRO A 255 -26.26 -33.61 -13.77
C PRO A 255 -26.08 -35.11 -13.41
N ARG A 256 -24.83 -35.57 -13.22
CA ARG A 256 -24.57 -36.88 -12.56
C ARG A 256 -24.25 -36.65 -11.09
N LYS A 257 -25.07 -37.25 -10.21
CA LYS A 257 -24.87 -37.33 -8.77
C LYS A 257 -23.60 -38.15 -8.48
N SER A 258 -22.52 -37.50 -8.05
CA SER A 258 -21.40 -38.18 -7.39
C SER A 258 -21.57 -38.03 -5.87
N ALA A 259 -21.85 -39.14 -5.20
CA ALA A 259 -21.85 -39.24 -3.75
C ALA A 259 -20.44 -38.94 -3.22
N ALA A 260 -20.25 -37.76 -2.66
CA ALA A 260 -19.05 -37.43 -1.90
C ALA A 260 -19.16 -38.11 -0.53
N LYS A 261 -18.31 -39.12 -0.35
CA LYS A 261 -18.08 -39.87 0.89
C LYS A 261 -17.67 -38.89 2.00
N GLN A 262 -18.41 -38.85 3.10
CA GLN A 262 -18.04 -38.09 4.30
C GLN A 262 -16.65 -38.54 4.80
N PRO A 263 -15.75 -37.61 5.18
CA PRO A 263 -14.55 -37.98 5.92
C PRO A 263 -14.93 -38.49 7.32
N PRO A 264 -14.22 -39.49 7.87
CA PRO A 264 -14.53 -40.02 9.19
C PRO A 264 -14.31 -38.97 10.28
N ALA A 265 -15.23 -38.95 11.26
CA ALA A 265 -15.16 -38.10 12.44
C ALA A 265 -13.88 -38.35 13.23
N ALA A 266 -13.19 -37.27 13.59
CA ALA A 266 -12.06 -37.32 14.51
C ALA A 266 -12.54 -37.77 15.92
N PRO A 267 -11.77 -38.61 16.63
CA PRO A 267 -12.13 -39.04 17.98
C PRO A 267 -12.09 -37.83 18.94
N THR A 268 -13.24 -37.53 19.53
CA THR A 268 -13.37 -36.58 20.64
C THR A 268 -12.76 -37.21 21.90
N SER A 269 -11.53 -36.83 22.24
CA SER A 269 -10.98 -37.05 23.57
C SER A 269 -11.74 -36.19 24.60
N PRO A 270 -12.06 -36.72 25.79
CA PRO A 270 -12.76 -35.97 26.82
C PRO A 270 -11.87 -34.83 27.33
N VAL A 271 -12.42 -33.61 27.32
CA VAL A 271 -11.82 -32.42 27.93
C VAL A 271 -11.96 -32.56 29.44
N GLU A 272 -10.84 -32.75 30.14
CA GLU A 272 -10.78 -32.64 31.59
C GLU A 272 -11.16 -31.21 32.04
N PRO A 273 -11.88 -31.05 33.17
CA PRO A 273 -12.25 -29.73 33.67
C PRO A 273 -11.02 -28.94 34.11
N GLU A 274 -10.90 -27.69 33.64
CA GLU A 274 -9.89 -26.72 34.09
C GLU A 274 -9.87 -26.60 35.62
N PRO A 275 -8.69 -26.54 36.27
CA PRO A 275 -8.60 -26.25 37.69
C PRO A 275 -9.00 -24.79 37.97
N ALA A 276 -9.82 -24.59 39.01
CA ALA A 276 -10.29 -23.30 39.45
C ALA A 276 -9.13 -22.28 39.67
N PRO A 277 -9.34 -20.99 39.37
CA PRO A 277 -8.29 -19.99 39.51
C PRO A 277 -7.82 -19.86 40.97
N SER A 278 -6.52 -20.06 41.16
CA SER A 278 -5.80 -19.89 42.41
C SER A 278 -6.13 -18.55 43.10
N THR A 279 -6.57 -18.64 44.35
CA THR A 279 -6.87 -17.54 45.29
C THR A 279 -5.67 -16.62 45.57
N ALA A 280 -4.47 -16.98 45.12
CA ALA A 280 -3.24 -16.22 45.37
C ALA A 280 -3.21 -14.83 44.69
N LEU A 281 -3.90 -14.66 43.54
CA LEU A 281 -3.93 -13.37 42.83
C LEU A 281 -4.92 -12.39 43.47
N ALA A 282 -6.06 -12.88 43.95
CA ALA A 282 -7.06 -12.08 44.66
C ALA A 282 -6.51 -11.56 46.00
N ASP A 283 -5.71 -12.36 46.71
CA ASP A 283 -5.08 -11.93 47.96
C ASP A 283 -3.92 -10.95 47.74
N ARG A 284 -3.20 -11.04 46.61
CA ARG A 284 -2.19 -10.02 46.23
C ARG A 284 -2.82 -8.67 45.90
N LEU A 285 -3.97 -8.66 45.22
CA LEU A 285 -4.70 -7.43 44.89
C LEU A 285 -5.32 -6.77 46.13
N LYS A 286 -5.87 -7.56 47.07
CA LYS A 286 -6.36 -7.03 48.35
C LYS A 286 -5.25 -6.41 49.18
N ARG A 287 -4.07 -7.04 49.26
CA ARG A 287 -2.90 -6.50 50.01
C ARG A 287 -2.35 -5.21 49.40
N TRP A 288 -2.41 -5.06 48.07
CA TRP A 288 -2.01 -3.81 47.41
C TRP A 288 -3.00 -2.66 47.66
N LEU A 289 -4.31 -2.96 47.66
CA LEU A 289 -5.36 -1.96 47.90
C LEU A 289 -5.44 -1.49 49.37
N THR A 290 -5.07 -2.33 50.34
CA THR A 290 -5.14 -1.99 51.77
C THR A 290 -3.86 -1.40 52.35
N GLY A 291 -2.82 -1.21 51.54
CA GLY A 291 -1.60 -0.47 51.94
C GLY A 291 -0.78 -1.11 53.05
N GLN A 292 -1.00 -2.38 53.42
CA GLN A 292 -0.18 -3.05 54.42
C GLN A 292 1.14 -3.54 53.82
N ARG A 293 2.21 -2.78 54.05
CA ARG A 293 3.58 -3.30 53.98
C ARG A 293 3.92 -3.92 55.33
N LYS A 294 4.42 -5.16 55.33
CA LYS A 294 5.15 -5.71 56.46
C LYS A 294 6.58 -5.92 55.97
N ASP A 295 7.51 -5.22 56.60
CA ASP A 295 8.93 -5.47 56.50
C ASP A 295 9.21 -6.84 57.14
N ASP A 296 9.85 -7.72 56.36
CA ASP A 296 10.82 -8.75 56.75
C ASP A 296 11.31 -9.46 55.47
#